data_AF-D2YEP4-F1
#
_entry.id   AF-D2YEP4-F1
#
_cell.length_a   1.000
_cell.length_b   1.000
_cell.length_c   1.000
_cell.angle_alpha   90.00
_cell.angle_beta   90.00
_cell.angle_gamma   90.00
#
_symmetry.space_group_name_H-M   'P 1'
#
loop_
_entity.id
_entity.type
_entity.pdbx_description
1 polymer ?
#
loop_
_entity_poly.entity_id
_entity_poly.type
_entity_poly.pdbx_seq_one_letter_code
_entity_poly.pdbx_strand_id
1 'polypeptide(L)'
;MLEAVVFLFIGLAILVWGADKLVFGSAALARNVGISPLVIGMTILAMGSSAPEMMVSATAALEGKTDTAVGNVLGSNIANIALILGITAIIKPLSVGSAVLRRELPMMIGVTLIAGAILWDNHLGFHEGILLIVLFAAFILVMLQVSRKEKQNGDALLDEQESEIPVGVSNPKAAFWVVVGLILLPIGAGMLVDNAVVIAKHFGMSDLVIGLTIIAVGTSLPELAASLAGALKGEDDMAVGNIIGSNVFNILAVMGLPGLLNPSLLSPEAMNRDFWVMLGVSLLLVAVALGKKRQITRLEGVLLLCAFIGYITYLLMNI
;
A
#
# COMPACT_ATOMS: atom_id res chain seq x y z
N MET A 1 22.62 -10.97 14.20
CA MET A 1 21.17 -10.93 14.50
C MET A 1 20.72 -9.59 15.04
N LEU A 2 21.21 -9.14 16.21
CA LEU A 2 20.84 -7.83 16.77
C LEU A 2 21.13 -6.67 15.79
N GLU A 3 22.31 -6.68 15.16
CA GLU A 3 22.69 -5.69 14.15
C GLU A 3 21.68 -5.63 12.98
N ALA A 4 21.25 -6.79 12.47
CA ALA A 4 20.27 -6.85 11.39
C ALA A 4 18.91 -6.29 11.83
N VAL A 5 18.45 -6.60 13.03
CA VAL A 5 17.20 -6.03 13.57
C VAL A 5 17.30 -4.51 13.69
N VAL A 6 18.41 -3.99 14.21
CA VAL A 6 18.65 -2.55 14.34
C VAL A 6 18.65 -1.89 12.96
N PHE A 7 19.37 -2.44 11.99
CA PHE A 7 19.43 -1.88 10.65
C PHE A 7 18.11 -2.01 9.88
N LEU A 8 17.31 -3.04 10.14
CA LEU A 8 15.96 -3.14 9.59
C LEU A 8 15.09 -1.95 10.02
N PHE A 9 15.08 -1.62 11.31
CA PHE A 9 14.31 -0.48 11.81
C PHE A 9 14.86 0.87 11.35
N ILE A 10 16.19 1.01 11.23
CA ILE A 10 16.80 2.22 10.67
C ILE A 10 16.42 2.36 9.18
N GLY A 11 16.49 1.27 8.40
CA GLY A 11 16.09 1.26 7.00
C GLY A 11 14.62 1.66 6.83
N LEU A 12 13.73 1.12 7.67
CA LEU A 12 12.32 1.50 7.70
C LEU A 12 12.13 2.98 8.05
N ALA A 13 12.83 3.50 9.06
CA ALA A 13 12.74 4.91 9.43
C ALA A 13 13.21 5.83 8.29
N ILE A 14 14.30 5.46 7.60
CA ILE A 14 14.81 6.17 6.43
C ILE A 14 13.80 6.13 5.28
N LEU A 15 13.16 5.00 5.03
CA LEU A 15 12.13 4.85 4.00
C LEU A 15 10.95 5.77 4.25
N VAL A 16 10.34 5.67 5.43
CA VAL A 16 9.15 6.45 5.78
C VAL A 16 9.46 7.94 5.75
N TRP A 17 10.60 8.34 6.31
CA TRP A 17 11.03 9.74 6.29
C TRP A 17 11.39 10.23 4.88
N GLY A 18 12.07 9.41 4.10
CA GLY A 18 12.44 9.70 2.71
C GLY A 18 11.22 9.86 1.81
N ALA A 19 10.21 9.00 1.98
CA ALA A 19 8.92 9.09 1.31
C ALA A 19 8.23 10.43 1.64
N ASP A 20 8.11 10.77 2.94
CA ASP A 20 7.54 12.04 3.38
C ASP A 20 8.25 13.26 2.74
N LYS A 21 9.60 13.27 2.70
CA LYS A 21 10.35 14.37 2.07
C LYS A 21 10.21 14.41 0.56
N LEU A 22 10.18 13.26 -0.11
CA LEU A 22 9.94 13.19 -1.55
C LEU A 22 8.56 13.77 -1.89
N VAL A 23 7.54 13.35 -1.16
CA VAL A 23 6.15 13.78 -1.34
C VAL A 23 6.00 15.27 -1.07
N PHE A 24 6.55 15.74 0.05
CA PHE A 24 6.56 17.17 0.42
C PHE A 24 7.21 18.03 -0.68
N GLY A 25 8.40 17.66 -1.15
CA GLY A 25 9.11 18.39 -2.20
C GLY A 25 8.36 18.35 -3.53
N SER A 26 7.82 17.20 -3.91
CA SER A 26 7.09 16.99 -5.16
C SER A 26 5.78 17.78 -5.18
N ALA A 27 5.02 17.76 -4.08
CA ALA A 27 3.79 18.53 -3.93
C ALA A 27 4.04 20.04 -3.98
N ALA A 28 5.10 20.52 -3.30
CA ALA A 28 5.50 21.93 -3.35
C ALA A 28 5.87 22.36 -4.79
N LEU A 29 6.68 21.58 -5.50
CA LEU A 29 7.07 21.88 -6.88
C LEU A 29 5.85 21.91 -7.82
N ALA A 30 5.00 20.88 -7.73
CA ALA A 30 3.79 20.77 -8.54
C ALA A 30 2.88 22.00 -8.36
N ARG A 31 2.69 22.43 -7.11
CA ARG A 31 1.92 23.64 -6.79
C ARG A 31 2.55 24.89 -7.39
N ASN A 32 3.86 25.06 -7.25
CA ASN A 32 4.57 26.24 -7.74
C ASN A 32 4.53 26.39 -9.27
N VAL A 33 4.38 25.29 -10.01
CA VAL A 33 4.18 25.30 -11.47
C VAL A 33 2.71 25.38 -11.90
N GLY A 34 1.78 25.58 -10.95
CA GLY A 34 0.37 25.82 -11.21
C GLY A 34 -0.49 24.56 -11.35
N ILE A 35 0.00 23.38 -10.95
CA ILE A 35 -0.84 22.17 -10.86
C ILE A 35 -1.86 22.39 -9.74
N SER A 36 -3.12 22.06 -10.00
CA SER A 36 -4.18 22.27 -9.03
C SER A 36 -3.98 21.38 -7.80
N PRO A 37 -4.27 21.87 -6.59
CA PRO A 37 -4.18 21.10 -5.36
C PRO A 37 -4.90 19.74 -5.42
N LEU A 38 -6.06 19.71 -6.08
CA LEU A 38 -6.81 18.50 -6.39
C LEU A 38 -5.98 17.42 -7.09
N VAL A 39 -5.24 17.79 -8.14
CA VAL A 39 -4.42 16.82 -8.89
C VAL A 39 -3.26 16.36 -8.02
N ILE A 40 -2.63 17.27 -7.27
CA ILE A 40 -1.52 16.94 -6.36
C ILE A 40 -1.95 15.93 -5.29
N GLY A 41 -3.11 16.14 -4.65
CA GLY A 41 -3.64 15.22 -3.65
C GLY A 41 -3.92 13.83 -4.23
N MET A 42 -4.62 13.79 -5.36
CA MET A 42 -5.02 12.54 -6.00
C MET A 42 -3.88 11.78 -6.69
N THR A 43 -2.73 12.41 -6.91
CA THR A 43 -1.57 11.75 -7.53
C THR A 43 -0.37 11.68 -6.60
N ILE A 44 0.22 12.82 -6.23
CA ILE A 44 1.50 12.86 -5.50
C ILE A 44 1.31 12.41 -4.05
N LEU A 45 0.27 12.91 -3.37
CA LEU A 45 0.00 12.51 -1.98
C LEU A 45 -0.46 11.04 -1.93
N ALA A 46 -1.39 10.66 -2.82
CA ALA A 46 -1.90 9.28 -2.92
C ALA A 46 -0.81 8.25 -3.25
N MET A 47 0.14 8.55 -4.14
CA MET A 47 1.31 7.69 -4.37
C MET A 47 2.32 7.74 -3.23
N GLY A 48 2.28 8.81 -2.44
CA GLY A 48 3.24 9.09 -1.39
C GLY A 48 3.20 8.09 -0.23
N SER A 49 1.99 7.68 0.17
CA SER A 49 1.81 6.66 1.21
C SER A 49 2.41 5.32 0.79
N SER A 50 2.19 4.89 -0.45
CA SER A 50 2.71 3.63 -1.00
C SER A 50 4.12 3.72 -1.61
N ALA A 51 4.81 4.86 -1.45
CA ALA A 51 6.17 5.02 -1.94
C ALA A 51 7.17 4.06 -1.29
N PRO A 52 7.10 3.76 0.04
CA PRO A 52 7.92 2.73 0.67
C PRO A 52 7.73 1.36 0.01
N GLU A 53 6.49 0.91 -0.20
CA GLU A 53 6.15 -0.35 -0.85
C GLU A 53 6.72 -0.42 -2.28
N MET A 54 6.51 0.64 -3.07
CA MET A 54 7.04 0.74 -4.43
C MET A 54 8.57 0.59 -4.44
N MET A 55 9.26 1.29 -3.54
CA MET A 55 10.71 1.30 -3.49
C MET A 55 11.27 -0.03 -3.01
N VAL A 56 10.64 -0.66 -2.02
CA VAL A 56 11.04 -1.98 -1.53
C VAL A 56 10.81 -3.06 -2.58
N SER A 57 9.64 -3.12 -3.22
CA SER A 57 9.37 -4.11 -4.27
C SER A 57 10.24 -3.89 -5.51
N ALA A 58 10.52 -2.64 -5.90
CA ALA A 58 11.45 -2.36 -7.00
C ALA A 58 12.89 -2.77 -6.67
N THR A 59 13.36 -2.48 -5.46
CA THR A 59 14.70 -2.85 -5.02
C THR A 59 14.86 -4.37 -4.95
N ALA A 60 13.90 -5.07 -4.35
CA ALA A 60 13.90 -6.52 -4.31
C ALA A 60 13.90 -7.15 -5.72
N ALA A 61 13.12 -6.60 -6.65
CA ALA A 61 13.12 -7.07 -8.05
C ALA A 61 14.49 -6.87 -8.72
N LEU A 62 15.10 -5.69 -8.58
CA LEU A 62 16.43 -5.38 -9.12
C LEU A 62 17.54 -6.29 -8.55
N GLU A 63 17.36 -6.80 -7.34
CA GLU A 63 18.27 -7.74 -6.68
C GLU A 63 18.03 -9.22 -7.05
N GLY A 64 17.10 -9.51 -7.97
CA GLY A 64 16.79 -10.90 -8.33
C GLY A 64 15.72 -11.56 -7.45
N LYS A 65 15.15 -10.85 -6.47
CA LYS A 65 14.25 -11.39 -5.42
C LYS A 65 12.78 -11.04 -5.71
N THR A 66 12.28 -11.41 -6.88
CA THR A 66 10.90 -11.09 -7.30
C THR A 66 9.84 -11.70 -6.39
N ASP A 67 10.07 -12.89 -5.82
CA ASP A 67 9.18 -13.49 -4.81
C ASP A 67 9.01 -12.58 -3.58
N THR A 68 10.09 -11.94 -3.12
CA THR A 68 10.02 -10.95 -2.03
C THR A 68 9.21 -9.72 -2.44
N ALA A 69 9.36 -9.25 -3.68
CA ALA A 69 8.62 -8.11 -4.20
C ALA A 69 7.11 -8.38 -4.31
N VAL A 70 6.72 -9.57 -4.80
CA VAL A 70 5.31 -10.00 -4.88
C VAL A 70 4.75 -10.30 -3.50
N GLY A 71 5.55 -10.95 -2.63
CA GLY A 71 5.20 -11.18 -1.24
C GLY A 71 4.92 -9.88 -0.48
N ASN A 72 5.71 -8.83 -0.72
CA ASN A 72 5.44 -7.50 -0.17
C ASN A 72 4.06 -6.99 -0.62
N VAL A 73 3.71 -7.10 -1.90
CA VAL A 73 2.40 -6.65 -2.41
C VAL A 73 1.25 -7.42 -1.77
N LEU A 74 1.28 -8.76 -1.83
CA LEU A 74 0.22 -9.60 -1.30
C LEU A 74 0.09 -9.43 0.22
N GLY A 75 1.22 -9.39 0.91
CA GLY A 75 1.31 -9.20 2.35
C GLY A 75 0.76 -7.84 2.77
N SER A 76 1.13 -6.75 2.09
CA SER A 76 0.62 -5.41 2.40
C SER A 76 -0.87 -5.31 2.16
N ASN A 77 -1.40 -5.95 1.11
CA ASN A 77 -2.86 -5.99 0.88
C ASN A 77 -3.61 -6.72 2.01
N ILE A 78 -3.05 -7.86 2.45
CA ILE A 78 -3.59 -8.63 3.58
C ILE A 78 -3.47 -7.83 4.88
N ALA A 79 -2.32 -7.21 5.15
CA ALA A 79 -2.08 -6.40 6.35
C ALA A 79 -3.00 -5.18 6.38
N ASN A 80 -3.14 -4.44 5.28
CA ASN A 80 -4.02 -3.29 5.17
C ASN A 80 -5.46 -3.62 5.59
N ILE A 81 -6.00 -4.74 5.11
CA ILE A 81 -7.38 -5.14 5.42
C ILE A 81 -7.48 -5.82 6.79
N ALA A 82 -6.64 -6.82 7.06
CA ALA A 82 -6.83 -7.69 8.22
C ALA A 82 -6.19 -7.09 9.49
N LEU A 83 -5.01 -6.49 9.37
CA LEU A 83 -4.30 -5.87 10.50
C LEU A 83 -4.73 -4.42 10.71
N ILE A 84 -4.57 -3.56 9.71
CA ILE A 84 -4.69 -2.10 9.86
C ILE A 84 -6.15 -1.71 10.08
N LEU A 85 -7.03 -2.10 9.16
CA LEU A 85 -8.46 -1.85 9.31
C LEU A 85 -9.03 -2.55 10.54
N GLY A 86 -8.53 -3.77 10.84
CA GLY A 86 -8.89 -4.53 12.03
C GLY A 86 -8.62 -3.76 13.33
N ILE A 87 -7.36 -3.32 13.52
CA ILE A 87 -6.96 -2.50 14.67
C ILE A 87 -7.75 -1.19 14.74
N THR A 88 -7.89 -0.50 13.61
CA THR A 88 -8.58 0.79 13.54
C THR A 88 -10.05 0.64 13.95
N ALA A 89 -10.75 -0.38 13.45
CA ALA A 89 -12.13 -0.67 13.78
C ALA A 89 -12.34 -1.12 15.25
N ILE A 90 -11.36 -1.82 15.84
CA ILE A 90 -11.39 -2.17 17.27
C ILE A 90 -11.34 -0.91 18.13
N ILE A 91 -10.44 0.02 17.80
CA ILE A 91 -10.29 1.29 18.52
C ILE A 91 -11.57 2.12 18.34
N LYS A 92 -11.95 2.39 17.09
CA LYS A 92 -13.11 3.17 16.72
C LYS A 92 -13.86 2.50 15.56
N PRO A 93 -15.14 2.10 15.75
CA PRO A 93 -15.99 1.60 14.67
C PRO A 93 -16.06 2.57 13.49
N LEU A 94 -15.84 2.06 12.27
CA LEU A 94 -15.67 2.87 11.06
C LEU A 94 -16.91 2.84 10.19
N SER A 95 -17.54 3.99 10.00
CA SER A 95 -18.62 4.14 9.03
C SER A 95 -18.07 3.97 7.60
N VAL A 96 -18.85 3.35 6.71
CA VAL A 96 -18.46 3.15 5.31
C VAL A 96 -19.38 3.92 4.38
N GLY A 97 -18.81 4.93 3.74
CA GLY A 97 -19.46 5.83 2.80
C GLY A 97 -20.00 5.12 1.57
N SER A 98 -21.00 5.74 0.94
CA SER A 98 -21.66 5.16 -0.23
C SER A 98 -20.77 5.14 -1.48
N ALA A 99 -19.85 6.10 -1.61
CA ALA A 99 -18.84 6.11 -2.67
C ALA A 99 -17.91 4.89 -2.54
N VAL A 100 -17.40 4.65 -1.33
CA VAL A 100 -16.55 3.49 -1.01
C VAL A 100 -17.24 2.18 -1.40
N LEU A 101 -18.49 2.00 -0.96
CA LEU A 101 -19.27 0.76 -1.23
C LEU A 101 -19.55 0.51 -2.71
N ARG A 102 -19.86 1.57 -3.49
CA ARG A 102 -20.33 1.42 -4.88
C ARG A 102 -19.23 1.52 -5.92
N ARG A 103 -18.09 2.12 -5.58
CA ARG A 103 -17.01 2.41 -6.52
C ARG A 103 -15.71 1.75 -6.11
N GLU A 104 -15.25 2.02 -4.90
CA GLU A 104 -13.88 1.66 -4.49
C GLU A 104 -13.76 0.18 -4.14
N LEU A 105 -14.71 -0.38 -3.37
CA LEU A 105 -14.72 -1.82 -3.08
C LEU A 105 -14.87 -2.69 -4.33
N PRO A 106 -15.83 -2.45 -5.26
CA PRO A 106 -15.91 -3.23 -6.50
C PRO A 106 -14.64 -3.13 -7.34
N MET A 107 -14.02 -1.96 -7.38
CA MET A 107 -12.77 -1.74 -8.11
C MET A 107 -11.62 -2.51 -7.49
N MET A 108 -11.48 -2.48 -6.16
CA MET A 108 -10.49 -3.28 -5.43
C MET A 108 -10.66 -4.76 -5.73
N ILE A 109 -11.88 -5.30 -5.62
CA ILE A 109 -12.14 -6.71 -5.96
C ILE A 109 -11.79 -7.01 -7.42
N GLY A 110 -12.17 -6.14 -8.37
CA GLY A 110 -11.82 -6.33 -9.77
C GLY A 110 -10.32 -6.40 -10.01
N VAL A 111 -9.55 -5.49 -9.39
CA VAL A 111 -8.09 -5.47 -9.46
C VAL A 111 -7.46 -6.68 -8.76
N THR A 112 -8.02 -7.12 -7.62
CA THR A 112 -7.62 -8.37 -6.95
C THR A 112 -7.83 -9.57 -7.86
N LEU A 113 -8.95 -9.68 -8.57
CA LEU A 113 -9.19 -10.78 -9.51
C LEU A 113 -8.22 -10.74 -10.70
N ILE A 114 -7.85 -9.56 -11.20
CA ILE A 114 -6.81 -9.40 -12.22
C ILE A 114 -5.47 -9.92 -11.70
N ALA A 115 -5.10 -9.60 -10.45
CA ALA A 115 -3.89 -10.15 -9.84
C ALA A 115 -3.92 -11.68 -9.79
N GLY A 116 -5.05 -12.28 -9.42
CA GLY A 116 -5.21 -13.75 -9.44
C GLY A 116 -5.06 -14.37 -10.83
N ALA A 117 -5.55 -13.68 -11.87
CA ALA A 117 -5.36 -14.14 -13.25
C ALA A 117 -3.90 -14.07 -13.69
N ILE A 118 -3.18 -13.01 -13.30
CA ILE A 118 -1.74 -12.83 -13.56
C ILE A 118 -0.91 -13.88 -12.83
N LEU A 119 -1.24 -14.19 -11.58
CA LEU A 119 -0.48 -15.14 -10.77
C LEU A 119 -0.80 -16.61 -11.08
N TRP A 120 -1.81 -16.88 -11.92
CA TRP A 120 -2.36 -18.23 -12.12
C TRP A 120 -1.35 -19.27 -12.60
N ASP A 121 -0.43 -18.88 -13.50
CA ASP A 121 0.60 -19.76 -14.04
C ASP A 121 1.93 -19.69 -13.27
N ASN A 122 1.95 -18.98 -12.13
CA ASN A 122 3.13 -18.73 -11.30
C ASN A 122 4.25 -17.99 -12.04
N HIS A 123 3.91 -17.17 -13.03
CA HIS A 123 4.87 -16.32 -13.74
C HIS A 123 4.41 -14.87 -13.72
N LEU A 124 5.29 -13.96 -13.27
CA LEU A 124 5.08 -12.52 -13.44
C LEU A 124 6.01 -12.04 -14.54
N GLY A 125 5.48 -11.86 -15.73
CA GLY A 125 6.22 -11.44 -16.91
C GLY A 125 6.21 -9.92 -17.12
N PHE A 126 6.97 -9.52 -18.15
CA PHE A 126 7.07 -8.13 -18.57
C PHE A 126 5.74 -7.57 -19.09
N HIS A 127 4.96 -8.40 -19.78
CA HIS A 127 3.69 -7.99 -20.36
C HIS A 127 2.63 -7.78 -19.29
N GLU A 128 2.58 -8.62 -18.25
CA GLU A 128 1.74 -8.42 -17.08
C GLU A 128 2.15 -7.13 -16.34
N GLY A 129 3.46 -6.87 -16.21
CA GLY A 129 3.99 -5.62 -15.67
C GLY A 129 3.49 -4.38 -16.43
N ILE A 130 3.58 -4.37 -17.77
CA ILE A 130 3.04 -3.28 -18.61
C ILE A 130 1.53 -3.13 -18.39
N LEU A 131 0.78 -4.24 -18.41
CA LEU A 131 -0.66 -4.22 -18.23
C LEU A 131 -1.04 -3.54 -16.90
N LEU A 132 -0.39 -3.93 -15.80
CA LEU A 132 -0.65 -3.38 -14.47
C LEU A 132 -0.35 -1.87 -14.41
N ILE A 133 0.75 -1.40 -15.01
CA ILE A 133 1.08 0.03 -15.07
C ILE A 133 0.11 0.82 -15.96
N VAL A 134 -0.35 0.25 -17.08
CA VAL A 134 -1.38 0.89 -17.93
C VAL A 134 -2.70 0.99 -17.17
N LEU A 135 -3.10 -0.08 -16.47
CA LEU A 135 -4.29 -0.06 -15.62
C LEU A 135 -4.15 0.93 -14.46
N PHE A 136 -2.95 1.06 -13.88
CA PHE A 136 -2.65 2.07 -12.87
C PHE A 136 -2.86 3.49 -13.42
N ALA A 137 -2.30 3.80 -14.59
CA ALA A 137 -2.49 5.09 -15.24
C ALA A 137 -3.98 5.36 -15.54
N ALA A 138 -4.71 4.36 -16.03
CA ALA A 138 -6.15 4.46 -16.26
C ALA A 138 -6.93 4.70 -14.96
N PHE A 139 -6.57 4.01 -13.88
CA PHE A 139 -7.15 4.20 -12.55
C PHE A 139 -6.98 5.64 -12.05
N ILE A 140 -5.77 6.19 -12.13
CA ILE A 140 -5.51 7.60 -11.77
C ILE A 140 -6.36 8.55 -12.61
N LEU A 141 -6.45 8.34 -13.92
CA LEU A 141 -7.27 9.17 -14.80
C LEU A 141 -8.77 9.13 -14.43
N VAL A 142 -9.31 7.94 -14.12
CA VAL A 142 -10.70 7.78 -13.69
C VAL A 142 -10.92 8.51 -12.35
N MET A 143 -10.03 8.32 -11.38
CA MET A 143 -10.14 8.98 -10.08
C MET A 143 -10.07 10.51 -10.19
N LEU A 144 -9.20 11.04 -11.07
CA LEU A 144 -9.14 12.47 -11.36
C LEU A 144 -10.44 13.00 -11.98
N GLN A 145 -11.09 12.24 -12.87
CA GLN A 145 -12.36 12.65 -13.48
C GLN A 145 -13.51 12.66 -12.47
N VAL A 146 -13.56 11.64 -11.63
CA VAL A 146 -14.55 11.48 -10.56
C VAL A 146 -14.43 12.63 -9.55
N SER A 147 -13.21 12.87 -9.07
CA SER A 147 -12.92 13.90 -8.08
C SER A 147 -13.22 15.32 -8.59
N ARG A 148 -12.99 15.60 -9.88
CA ARG A 148 -13.40 16.87 -10.51
C ARG A 148 -14.91 17.11 -10.49
N LYS A 149 -15.72 16.05 -10.61
CA LYS A 149 -17.19 16.14 -10.52
C LYS A 149 -17.66 16.33 -9.07
N GLU A 150 -17.00 15.68 -8.11
CA GLU A 150 -17.29 15.82 -6.68
C GLU A 150 -16.93 17.23 -6.16
N LYS A 151 -15.84 17.85 -6.65
CA LYS A 151 -15.49 19.25 -6.31
C LYS A 151 -16.57 20.26 -6.70
N GLN A 152 -17.31 20.01 -7.78
CA GLN A 152 -18.44 20.87 -8.18
C GLN A 152 -19.65 20.74 -7.24
N ASN A 153 -19.71 19.67 -6.44
CA ASN A 153 -20.77 19.42 -5.47
C ASN A 153 -20.40 19.84 -4.03
N GLY A 154 -19.19 20.37 -3.80
CA GLY A 154 -18.77 20.94 -2.51
C GLY A 154 -18.30 19.93 -1.45
N ASP A 155 -17.58 18.88 -1.86
CA ASP A 155 -17.14 17.79 -0.97
C ASP A 155 -15.96 18.18 -0.05
N ALA A 156 -16.09 17.86 1.25
CA ALA A 156 -15.12 18.25 2.31
C ALA A 156 -13.79 17.46 2.27
N LEU A 157 -13.76 16.28 1.66
CA LEU A 157 -12.55 15.44 1.52
C LEU A 157 -11.43 16.15 0.73
N LEU A 158 -11.80 17.10 -0.13
CA LEU A 158 -10.85 17.84 -0.95
C LEU A 158 -10.10 18.89 -0.12
N ASP A 159 -10.76 19.54 0.82
CA ASP A 159 -10.16 20.62 1.62
C ASP A 159 -9.03 20.10 2.52
N GLU A 160 -9.11 18.84 2.97
CA GLU A 160 -8.09 18.25 3.84
C GLU A 160 -6.81 17.86 3.08
N GLN A 161 -6.93 17.22 1.90
CA GLN A 161 -5.76 16.96 1.04
C GLN A 161 -5.13 18.27 0.55
N GLU A 162 -5.92 19.31 0.31
CA GLU A 162 -5.38 20.64 -0.01
C GLU A 162 -4.59 21.24 1.16
N SER A 163 -4.97 20.94 2.40
CA SER A 163 -4.29 21.41 3.61
C SER A 163 -2.92 20.75 3.85
N GLU A 164 -2.74 19.51 3.38
CA GLU A 164 -1.44 18.82 3.44
C GLU A 164 -0.43 19.36 2.43
N ILE A 165 -0.87 20.09 1.40
CA ILE A 165 0.02 20.61 0.37
C ILE A 165 0.78 21.82 0.91
N PRO A 166 2.13 21.75 0.98
CA PRO A 166 2.93 22.85 1.51
C PRO A 166 2.73 24.16 0.75
N VAL A 167 2.61 25.25 1.51
CA VAL A 167 2.43 26.62 1.00
C VAL A 167 3.72 27.40 1.17
N GLY A 168 4.09 28.25 0.19
CA GLY A 168 5.19 29.21 0.35
C GLY A 168 6.60 28.58 0.38
N VAL A 169 6.74 27.34 -0.09
CA VAL A 169 8.04 26.67 -0.23
C VAL A 169 8.69 27.10 -1.54
N SER A 170 9.91 27.62 -1.50
CA SER A 170 10.65 28.02 -2.71
C SER A 170 11.07 26.81 -3.56
N ASN A 171 11.12 26.98 -4.89
CA ASN A 171 11.54 25.91 -5.82
C ASN A 171 12.89 25.26 -5.45
N PRO A 172 13.94 26.00 -5.04
CA PRO A 172 15.20 25.37 -4.63
C PRO A 172 15.05 24.48 -3.40
N LYS A 173 14.26 24.90 -2.40
CA LYS A 173 14.01 24.11 -1.19
C LYS A 173 13.17 22.87 -1.50
N ALA A 174 12.16 23.01 -2.36
CA ALA A 174 11.33 21.89 -2.79
C ALA A 174 12.14 20.86 -3.59
N ALA A 175 12.96 21.32 -4.55
CA ALA A 175 13.86 20.46 -5.32
C ALA A 175 14.90 19.76 -4.43
N PHE A 176 15.45 20.46 -3.43
CA PHE A 176 16.33 19.84 -2.43
C PHE A 176 15.66 18.65 -1.74
N TRP A 177 14.42 18.81 -1.26
CA TRP A 177 13.71 17.71 -0.60
C TRP A 177 13.38 16.55 -1.54
N VAL A 178 13.07 16.83 -2.81
CA VAL A 178 12.91 15.77 -3.83
C VAL A 178 14.20 14.98 -3.99
N VAL A 179 15.35 15.65 -4.14
CA VAL A 179 16.65 14.99 -4.30
C VAL A 179 17.00 14.16 -3.05
N VAL A 180 16.77 14.72 -1.86
CA VAL A 180 16.99 13.99 -0.59
C VAL A 180 16.11 12.73 -0.54
N GLY A 181 14.82 12.84 -0.84
CA GLY A 181 13.91 11.70 -0.86
C GLY A 181 14.31 10.63 -1.88
N LEU A 182 14.67 11.03 -3.11
CA LEU A 182 15.13 10.12 -4.17
C LEU A 182 16.41 9.35 -3.81
N ILE A 183 17.29 9.93 -2.99
CA ILE A 183 18.51 9.26 -2.52
C ILE A 183 18.20 8.33 -1.35
N LEU A 184 17.39 8.79 -0.39
CA LEU A 184 17.15 8.04 0.85
C LEU A 184 16.23 6.84 0.64
N LEU A 185 15.27 6.93 -0.26
CA LEU A 185 14.33 5.84 -0.51
C LEU A 185 15.04 4.53 -0.94
N PRO A 186 15.91 4.51 -1.97
CA PRO A 186 16.66 3.29 -2.32
C PRO A 186 17.58 2.81 -1.21
N ILE A 187 18.22 3.73 -0.46
CA ILE A 187 19.11 3.36 0.66
C ILE A 187 18.30 2.65 1.76
N GLY A 188 17.18 3.23 2.16
CA GLY A 188 16.29 2.64 3.16
C GLY A 188 15.68 1.33 2.68
N ALA A 189 15.29 1.23 1.40
CA ALA A 189 14.75 0.03 0.78
C ALA A 189 15.74 -1.13 0.81
N GLY A 190 16.96 -0.92 0.30
CA GLY A 190 18.00 -1.94 0.29
C GLY A 190 18.36 -2.38 1.71
N MET A 191 18.53 -1.41 2.63
CA MET A 191 18.80 -1.69 4.03
C MET A 191 17.68 -2.51 4.69
N LEU A 192 16.42 -2.20 4.42
CA LEU A 192 15.29 -2.98 4.93
C LEU A 192 15.28 -4.41 4.34
N VAL A 193 15.42 -4.54 3.01
CA VAL A 193 15.39 -5.83 2.31
C VAL A 193 16.53 -6.73 2.75
N ASP A 194 17.76 -6.24 2.74
CA ASP A 194 18.95 -7.02 3.11
C ASP A 194 18.86 -7.54 4.55
N ASN A 195 18.46 -6.68 5.48
CA ASN A 195 18.38 -7.05 6.88
C ASN A 195 17.16 -7.94 7.17
N ALA A 196 16.04 -7.75 6.48
CA ALA A 196 14.91 -8.68 6.53
C ALA A 196 15.33 -10.08 6.06
N VAL A 197 16.11 -10.15 4.97
CA VAL A 197 16.66 -11.42 4.44
C VAL A 197 17.61 -12.08 5.43
N VAL A 198 18.50 -11.33 6.09
CA VAL A 198 19.41 -11.87 7.11
C VAL A 198 18.64 -12.47 8.29
N ILE A 199 17.63 -11.75 8.80
CA ILE A 199 16.79 -12.24 9.91
C ILE A 199 16.05 -13.50 9.48
N ALA A 200 15.41 -13.43 8.33
CA ALA A 200 14.55 -14.48 7.83
C ALA A 200 15.26 -15.80 7.51
N LYS A 201 16.41 -15.72 6.84
CA LYS A 201 17.21 -16.91 6.52
C LYS A 201 17.72 -17.63 7.76
N HIS A 202 17.87 -16.91 8.88
CA HIS A 202 18.18 -17.55 10.17
C HIS A 202 17.04 -18.42 10.70
N PHE A 203 15.79 -18.06 10.40
CA PHE A 203 14.59 -18.83 10.76
C PHE A 203 14.14 -19.80 9.65
N GLY A 204 14.92 -19.94 8.57
CA GLY A 204 14.59 -20.81 7.44
C GLY A 204 13.53 -20.26 6.49
N MET A 205 13.12 -18.99 6.61
CA MET A 205 12.04 -18.42 5.82
C MET A 205 12.38 -18.26 4.34
N SER A 206 11.43 -18.65 3.48
CA SER A 206 11.49 -18.44 2.03
C SER A 206 11.32 -16.97 1.67
N ASP A 207 11.94 -16.53 0.56
CA ASP A 207 11.92 -15.13 0.10
C ASP A 207 10.51 -14.54 -0.03
N LEU A 208 9.52 -15.37 -0.40
CA LEU A 208 8.10 -15.00 -0.41
C LEU A 208 7.57 -14.68 0.99
N VAL A 209 7.82 -15.55 1.97
CA VAL A 209 7.36 -15.38 3.37
C VAL A 209 7.99 -14.14 4.01
N ILE A 210 9.23 -13.77 3.65
CA ILE A 210 9.88 -12.53 4.08
C ILE A 210 9.07 -11.32 3.62
N GLY A 211 8.70 -11.31 2.33
CA GLY A 211 7.86 -10.28 1.73
C GLY A 211 6.51 -10.17 2.44
N LEU A 212 5.83 -11.29 2.64
CA LEU A 212 4.49 -11.38 3.24
C LEU A 212 4.42 -10.93 4.71
N THR A 213 5.55 -10.97 5.43
CA THR A 213 5.59 -10.78 6.88
C THR A 213 6.31 -9.50 7.25
N ILE A 214 7.62 -9.57 7.47
CA ILE A 214 8.44 -8.49 8.02
C ILE A 214 8.36 -7.24 7.14
N ILE A 215 8.47 -7.44 5.82
CA ILE A 215 8.52 -6.34 4.88
C ILE A 215 7.14 -5.70 4.75
N ALA A 216 6.12 -6.47 4.37
CA ALA A 216 4.76 -5.98 4.22
C ALA A 216 4.22 -5.27 5.47
N VAL A 217 4.44 -5.85 6.66
CA VAL A 217 4.00 -5.21 7.91
C VAL A 217 4.77 -3.92 8.17
N GLY A 218 6.08 -3.92 7.92
CA GLY A 218 6.94 -2.75 8.12
C GLY A 218 6.55 -1.59 7.21
N THR A 219 6.45 -1.84 5.91
CA THR A 219 6.12 -0.79 4.93
C THR A 219 4.72 -0.23 5.11
N SER A 220 3.77 -1.01 5.66
CA SER A 220 2.39 -0.56 5.87
C SER A 220 2.11 0.07 7.25
N LEU A 221 3.14 0.27 8.09
CA LEU A 221 3.00 1.06 9.33
C LEU A 221 2.58 2.53 9.11
N PRO A 222 3.05 3.25 8.07
CA PRO A 222 2.56 4.59 7.74
C PRO A 222 1.06 4.61 7.48
N GLU A 223 0.52 3.63 6.75
CA GLU A 223 -0.90 3.46 6.47
C GLU A 223 -1.70 3.22 7.75
N LEU A 224 -1.14 2.47 8.71
CA LEU A 224 -1.75 2.30 10.03
C LEU A 224 -1.84 3.63 10.76
N ALA A 225 -0.76 4.42 10.75
CA ALA A 225 -0.75 5.73 11.39
C ALA A 225 -1.75 6.69 10.73
N ALA A 226 -1.79 6.76 9.40
CA ALA A 226 -2.70 7.60 8.64
C ALA A 226 -4.17 7.22 8.85
N SER A 227 -4.49 5.92 8.72
CA SER A 227 -5.86 5.41 8.88
C SER A 227 -6.37 5.59 10.31
N LEU A 228 -5.51 5.36 11.30
CA LEU A 228 -5.87 5.58 12.70
C LEU A 228 -6.06 7.08 13.00
N ALA A 229 -5.20 7.95 12.47
CA ALA A 229 -5.33 9.40 12.65
C ALA A 229 -6.64 9.93 12.05
N GLY A 230 -6.97 9.56 10.81
CA GLY A 230 -8.22 9.93 10.15
C GLY A 230 -9.46 9.41 10.91
N ALA A 231 -9.42 8.13 11.33
CA ALA A 231 -10.47 7.57 12.15
C ALA A 231 -10.67 8.36 13.46
N LEU A 232 -9.60 8.70 14.17
CA LEU A 232 -9.70 9.44 15.43
C LEU A 232 -10.22 10.88 15.26
N LYS A 233 -10.02 11.50 14.08
CA LYS A 233 -10.58 12.81 13.74
C LYS A 233 -12.06 12.80 13.37
N GLY A 234 -12.63 11.64 13.05
CA GLY A 234 -14.02 11.56 12.56
C GLY A 234 -14.14 11.25 11.07
N GLU A 235 -13.04 11.15 10.35
CA GLU A 235 -12.99 10.93 8.90
C GLU A 235 -12.98 9.44 8.56
N ASP A 236 -14.01 8.71 9.01
CA ASP A 236 -14.08 7.25 8.84
C ASP A 236 -13.98 6.82 7.36
N ASP A 237 -14.67 7.53 6.47
CA ASP A 237 -14.68 7.26 5.03
C ASP A 237 -13.28 7.41 4.41
N MET A 238 -12.49 8.38 4.88
CA MET A 238 -11.12 8.58 4.41
C MET A 238 -10.20 7.48 4.93
N ALA A 239 -10.34 7.09 6.19
CA ALA A 239 -9.56 5.99 6.76
C ALA A 239 -9.78 4.67 6.01
N VAL A 240 -11.05 4.34 5.70
CA VAL A 240 -11.40 3.14 4.91
C VAL A 240 -10.96 3.29 3.44
N GLY A 241 -11.19 4.45 2.84
CA GLY A 241 -10.79 4.75 1.47
C GLY A 241 -9.28 4.68 1.26
N ASN A 242 -8.48 5.14 2.22
CA ASN A 242 -7.02 5.05 2.19
C ASN A 242 -6.54 3.59 2.10
N ILE A 243 -7.14 2.70 2.88
CA ILE A 243 -6.81 1.27 2.91
C ILE A 243 -7.17 0.59 1.59
N ILE A 244 -8.38 0.85 1.07
CA ILE A 244 -8.86 0.27 -0.19
C ILE A 244 -8.06 0.81 -1.38
N GLY A 245 -7.81 2.12 -1.38
CA GLY A 245 -6.95 2.78 -2.36
C GLY A 245 -5.56 2.15 -2.36
N SER A 246 -4.90 2.09 -1.21
CA SER A 246 -3.56 1.49 -1.07
C SER A 246 -3.51 0.06 -1.59
N ASN A 247 -4.55 -0.75 -1.41
CA ASN A 247 -4.61 -2.09 -2.00
C ASN A 247 -4.65 -2.08 -3.53
N VAL A 248 -5.46 -1.19 -4.13
CA VAL A 248 -5.48 -0.99 -5.59
C VAL A 248 -4.11 -0.51 -6.09
N PHE A 249 -3.48 0.46 -5.41
CA PHE A 249 -2.14 0.95 -5.74
C PHE A 249 -1.09 -0.16 -5.64
N ASN A 250 -1.13 -0.97 -4.58
CA ASN A 250 -0.19 -2.06 -4.36
C ASN A 250 -0.29 -3.10 -5.50
N ILE A 251 -1.49 -3.45 -5.93
CA ILE A 251 -1.64 -4.41 -7.03
C ILE A 251 -1.25 -3.79 -8.38
N LEU A 252 -1.70 -2.57 -8.69
CA LEU A 252 -1.47 -2.00 -10.02
C LEU A 252 -0.06 -1.41 -10.19
N ALA A 253 0.39 -0.60 -9.23
CA ALA A 253 1.69 0.06 -9.30
C ALA A 253 2.79 -0.83 -8.71
N VAL A 254 2.64 -1.26 -7.46
CA VAL A 254 3.73 -1.95 -6.75
C VAL A 254 4.03 -3.33 -7.33
N MET A 255 3.02 -4.11 -7.76
CA MET A 255 3.24 -5.40 -8.46
C MET A 255 3.65 -5.21 -9.93
N GLY A 256 3.27 -4.10 -10.56
CA GLY A 256 3.68 -3.79 -11.92
C GLY A 256 5.19 -3.60 -12.04
N LEU A 257 5.83 -2.99 -11.04
CA LEU A 257 7.28 -2.76 -11.02
C LEU A 257 8.12 -4.05 -11.10
N PRO A 258 7.95 -5.08 -10.25
CA PRO A 258 8.70 -6.32 -10.38
C PRO A 258 8.50 -7.00 -11.74
N GLY A 259 7.28 -6.98 -12.29
CA GLY A 259 7.03 -7.49 -13.64
C GLY A 259 7.81 -6.75 -14.73
N LEU A 260 7.99 -5.43 -14.60
CA LEU A 260 8.80 -4.64 -15.54
C LEU A 260 10.31 -4.79 -15.34
N LEU A 261 10.76 -4.87 -14.09
CA LEU A 261 12.17 -4.79 -13.72
C LEU A 261 12.86 -6.15 -13.74
N ASN A 262 12.17 -7.20 -13.32
CA ASN A 262 12.71 -8.55 -13.27
C ASN A 262 11.62 -9.62 -13.46
N PRO A 263 11.16 -9.81 -14.71
CA PRO A 263 10.24 -10.89 -15.07
C PRO A 263 10.76 -12.25 -14.59
N SER A 264 9.97 -12.98 -13.80
CA SER A 264 10.45 -14.22 -13.21
C SER A 264 9.34 -15.24 -12.97
N LEU A 265 9.75 -16.50 -12.80
CA LEU A 265 8.91 -17.49 -12.13
C LEU A 265 8.75 -17.09 -10.66
N LEU A 266 7.58 -17.40 -10.12
CA LEU A 266 7.20 -17.16 -8.74
C LEU A 266 7.01 -18.48 -8.01
N SER A 267 7.14 -18.42 -6.68
CA SER A 267 6.73 -19.47 -5.77
C SER A 267 5.23 -19.80 -5.96
N PRO A 268 4.87 -21.08 -6.19
CA PRO A 268 3.47 -21.47 -6.39
C PRO A 268 2.56 -21.14 -5.20
N GLU A 269 3.12 -20.99 -4.01
CA GLU A 269 2.44 -20.59 -2.79
C GLU A 269 1.82 -19.19 -2.92
N ALA A 270 2.41 -18.29 -3.71
CA ALA A 270 1.86 -16.96 -3.96
C ALA A 270 0.43 -17.03 -4.51
N MET A 271 0.19 -17.93 -5.47
CA MET A 271 -1.14 -18.16 -6.05
C MET A 271 -1.99 -19.15 -5.24
N ASN A 272 -1.41 -20.29 -4.85
CA ASN A 272 -2.17 -21.39 -4.25
C ASN A 272 -2.58 -21.12 -2.79
N ARG A 273 -1.90 -20.20 -2.10
CA ARG A 273 -2.18 -19.85 -0.70
C ARG A 273 -2.44 -18.36 -0.55
N ASP A 274 -1.46 -17.53 -0.88
CA ASP A 274 -1.43 -16.14 -0.40
C ASP A 274 -2.45 -15.26 -1.13
N PHE A 275 -2.61 -15.45 -2.44
CA PHE A 275 -3.68 -14.85 -3.23
C PHE A 275 -5.07 -15.17 -2.66
N TRP A 276 -5.33 -16.43 -2.30
CA TRP A 276 -6.64 -16.83 -1.75
C TRP A 276 -6.91 -16.24 -0.37
N VAL A 277 -5.86 -16.07 0.46
CA VAL A 277 -6.00 -15.33 1.73
C VAL A 277 -6.33 -13.87 1.45
N MET A 278 -5.59 -13.21 0.55
CA MET A 278 -5.85 -11.82 0.13
C MET A 278 -7.27 -11.63 -0.39
N LEU A 279 -7.74 -12.51 -1.29
CA LEU A 279 -9.11 -12.49 -1.80
C LEU A 279 -10.12 -12.76 -0.68
N GLY A 280 -9.86 -13.73 0.20
CA GLY A 280 -10.71 -14.07 1.33
C GLY A 280 -10.93 -12.90 2.28
N VAL A 281 -9.86 -12.21 2.69
CA VAL A 281 -9.98 -11.01 3.56
C VAL A 281 -10.63 -9.84 2.83
N SER A 282 -10.41 -9.70 1.52
CA SER A 282 -11.06 -8.69 0.68
C SER A 282 -12.57 -8.92 0.58
N LEU A 283 -13.01 -10.16 0.38
CA LEU A 283 -14.42 -10.52 0.36
C LEU A 283 -15.06 -10.40 1.75
N LEU A 284 -14.32 -10.73 2.81
CA LEU A 284 -14.76 -10.51 4.18
C LEU A 284 -15.00 -9.02 4.46
N LEU A 285 -14.08 -8.14 4.02
CA LEU A 285 -14.26 -6.70 4.08
C LEU A 285 -15.53 -6.26 3.34
N VAL A 286 -15.75 -6.74 2.11
CA VAL A 286 -16.98 -6.44 1.35
C VAL A 286 -18.23 -6.88 2.12
N ALA A 287 -18.23 -8.09 2.68
CA ALA A 287 -19.37 -8.61 3.44
C ALA A 287 -19.67 -7.77 4.68
N VAL A 288 -18.64 -7.36 5.42
CA VAL A 288 -18.76 -6.49 6.60
C VAL A 288 -19.25 -5.10 6.21
N ALA A 289 -18.65 -4.50 5.18
CA ALA A 289 -18.98 -3.15 4.72
C ALA A 289 -20.43 -3.05 4.19
N LEU A 290 -20.94 -4.10 3.55
CA LEU A 290 -22.32 -4.21 3.08
C LEU A 290 -23.33 -4.59 4.18
N GLY A 291 -22.86 -4.82 5.41
CA GLY A 291 -23.70 -5.16 6.56
C GLY A 291 -24.77 -4.09 6.85
N LYS A 292 -25.80 -4.48 7.62
CA LYS A 292 -26.98 -3.62 7.91
C LYS A 292 -26.63 -2.22 8.45
N LYS A 293 -25.51 -2.10 9.17
CA LYS A 293 -25.05 -0.85 9.79
C LYS A 293 -24.17 0.01 8.87
N ARG A 294 -23.74 -0.51 7.70
CA ARG A 294 -22.73 0.12 6.84
C ARG A 294 -21.54 0.64 7.64
N GLN A 295 -21.07 -0.19 8.56
CA GLN A 295 -20.06 0.17 9.53
C GLN A 295 -19.26 -1.08 9.84
N ILE A 296 -17.95 -0.93 9.92
CA ILE A 296 -17.02 -1.94 10.42
C ILE A 296 -17.01 -1.83 11.94
N THR A 297 -17.64 -2.79 12.60
CA THR A 297 -17.77 -2.83 14.06
C THR A 297 -16.51 -3.36 14.73
N ARG A 298 -16.39 -3.15 16.05
CA ARG A 298 -15.28 -3.71 16.84
C ARG A 298 -15.17 -5.22 16.72
N LEU A 299 -16.29 -5.93 16.66
CA LEU A 299 -16.31 -7.39 16.54
C LEU A 299 -15.73 -7.83 15.20
N GLU A 300 -16.10 -7.15 14.12
CA GLU A 300 -15.56 -7.43 12.78
C GLU A 300 -14.09 -7.04 12.68
N GLY A 301 -13.67 -5.97 13.38
CA GLY A 301 -12.26 -5.63 13.55
C GLY A 301 -11.46 -6.71 14.28
N VAL A 302 -12.01 -7.30 15.35
CA VAL A 302 -11.40 -8.46 16.03
C VAL A 302 -11.32 -9.65 15.09
N LEU A 303 -12.38 -9.93 14.31
CA LEU A 303 -12.39 -11.03 13.34
C LEU A 303 -11.28 -10.87 12.29
N LEU A 304 -11.14 -9.67 11.72
CA LEU A 304 -10.08 -9.33 10.77
C LEU A 304 -8.69 -9.52 11.38
N LEU A 305 -8.48 -9.02 12.60
CA LEU A 305 -7.21 -9.14 13.30
C LEU A 305 -6.88 -10.61 13.62
N CYS A 306 -7.87 -11.40 14.05
CA CYS A 306 -7.70 -12.83 14.25
C CYS A 306 -7.36 -13.56 12.95
N ALA A 307 -7.95 -13.18 11.82
CA ALA A 307 -7.60 -13.74 10.52
C ALA A 307 -6.14 -13.42 10.15
N PHE A 308 -5.67 -12.19 10.40
CA PHE A 308 -4.28 -11.81 10.19
C PHE A 308 -3.32 -12.63 11.06
N ILE A 309 -3.56 -12.69 12.38
CA ILE A 309 -2.72 -13.44 13.32
C ILE A 309 -2.70 -14.93 12.96
N GLY A 310 -3.85 -15.50 12.61
CA GLY A 310 -3.98 -16.88 12.17
C GLY A 310 -3.16 -17.16 10.90
N TYR A 311 -3.24 -16.26 9.91
CA TYR A 311 -2.45 -16.35 8.69
C TYR A 311 -0.94 -16.28 8.95
N ILE A 312 -0.48 -15.28 9.70
CA ILE A 312 0.95 -15.14 10.04
C ILE A 312 1.43 -16.36 10.83
N THR A 313 0.64 -16.85 11.79
CA THR A 313 0.99 -18.07 12.54
C THR A 313 1.09 -19.28 11.62
N TYR A 314 0.16 -19.43 10.68
CA TYR A 314 0.21 -20.50 9.68
C TYR A 314 1.47 -20.42 8.81
N LEU A 315 1.85 -19.22 8.35
CA LEU A 315 3.09 -19.03 7.59
C LEU A 315 4.32 -19.44 8.42
N LEU A 316 4.39 -18.99 9.66
CA LEU A 316 5.53 -19.25 10.55
C LEU A 316 5.62 -20.70 11.04
N MET A 317 4.54 -21.47 10.98
CA MET A 317 4.54 -22.90 11.30
C MET A 317 4.83 -23.80 10.10
N ASN A 318 4.69 -23.28 8.88
CA ASN A 318 4.89 -24.02 7.62
C ASN A 318 5.98 -23.35 6.77
N ILE A 319 7.05 -22.92 7.44
CA ILE A 319 8.25 -22.31 6.83
C ILE A 319 9.04 -23.37 6.07
#